data_AF-W4M1Y9-F1
#
_entry.id   AF-W4M1Y9-F1
#
_cell.length_a   1.000
_cell.length_b   1.000
_cell.length_c   1.000
_cell.angle_alpha   90.00
_cell.angle_beta   90.00
_cell.angle_gamma   90.00
#
_symmetry.space_group_name_H-M   'P 1'
#
loop_
_entity.id
_entity.type
_entity.pdbx_description
1 polymer ?
#
loop_
_entity_poly.entity_id
_entity_poly.type
_entity_poly.pdbx_seq_one_letter_code
_entity_poly.pdbx_strand_id
1 'polypeptide(L)'
;MPYTFYKVIHLIGIFMIMISLGGVTTYALNGGDKAGNVFRKGLGITHGIGLVLVLVAGFGLLARIGVSWPWPGWVYIKVIIWLIFGGLSAVAYRMGSKGQGLWYVMIVLGGLAAYLAVYKPF
;
A
#
# COMPACT_ATOMS: atom_id res chain seq x y z
N MET A 1 15.79 -12.80 13.08
CA MET A 1 14.55 -12.10 13.52
C MET A 1 13.34 -13.01 13.31
N PRO A 2 12.39 -13.05 14.26
CA PRO A 2 11.21 -13.92 14.21
C PRO A 2 10.19 -13.44 13.16
N TYR A 3 9.28 -14.34 12.75
CA TYR A 3 8.18 -14.02 11.84
C TYR A 3 7.35 -12.81 12.31
N THR A 4 7.08 -12.74 13.62
CA THR A 4 6.29 -11.66 14.24
C THR A 4 6.94 -10.29 14.08
N PHE A 5 8.27 -10.20 14.09
CA PHE A 5 9.00 -8.95 13.85
C PHE A 5 8.69 -8.39 12.46
N TYR A 6 8.85 -9.20 11.42
CA TYR A 6 8.53 -8.78 10.05
C TYR A 6 7.03 -8.49 9.89
N LYS A 7 6.17 -9.23 10.58
CA LYS A 7 4.71 -9.00 10.52
C LYS A 7 4.34 -7.62 11.06
N VAL A 8 4.92 -7.20 12.18
CA VAL A 8 4.70 -5.87 12.75
C VAL A 8 5.18 -4.78 11.79
N ILE A 9 6.40 -4.90 11.26
CA ILE A 9 6.94 -3.91 10.31
C ILE A 9 6.09 -3.84 9.03
N HIS A 10 5.64 -4.98 8.51
CA HIS A 10 4.79 -5.02 7.32
C HIS A 10 3.45 -4.32 7.56
N LEU A 11 2.82 -4.55 8.72
CA LEU A 11 1.57 -3.87 9.10
C LEU A 11 1.77 -2.36 9.29
N ILE A 12 2.85 -1.94 9.95
CA ILE A 12 3.20 -0.50 10.07
C ILE A 12 3.30 0.12 8.68
N GLY A 13 4.01 -0.53 7.75
CA GLY A 13 4.12 -0.07 6.37
C GLY A 13 2.77 0.04 5.67
N ILE A 14 1.88 -0.95 5.85
CA ILE A 14 0.51 -0.92 5.30
C ILE A 14 -0.27 0.28 5.85
N PHE A 15 -0.24 0.52 7.17
CA PHE A 15 -0.95 1.65 7.77
C PHE A 15 -0.41 2.99 7.28
N MET A 16 0.91 3.12 7.13
CA MET A 16 1.53 4.32 6.56
C MET A 16 1.04 4.60 5.14
N ILE A 17 1.00 3.58 4.28
CA ILE A 17 0.47 3.70 2.91
C ILE A 17 -0.99 4.15 2.93
N MET A 18 -1.83 3.48 3.73
CA MET A 18 -3.27 3.72 3.76
C MET A 18 -3.62 5.09 4.33
N ILE A 19 -3.00 5.50 5.42
CA ILE A 19 -3.24 6.82 6.04
C ILE A 19 -2.78 7.93 5.09
N SER A 20 -1.60 7.79 4.47
CA SER A 20 -1.10 8.80 3.54
C SER A 20 -1.99 8.94 2.31
N LEU A 21 -2.37 7.83 1.67
CA LEU A 21 -3.26 7.88 0.51
C LEU A 21 -4.66 8.35 0.87
N GLY A 22 -5.18 8.00 2.05
CA GLY A 22 -6.44 8.53 2.56
C GLY A 22 -6.41 10.05 2.71
N GLY A 23 -5.33 10.59 3.28
CA GLY A 23 -5.13 12.04 3.41
C GLY A 23 -4.99 12.75 2.06
N VAL A 24 -4.22 12.19 1.13
CA VAL A 24 -4.08 12.75 -0.24
C VAL A 24 -5.43 12.73 -0.97
N THR A 25 -6.13 11.59 -0.93
CA THR A 25 -7.38 11.39 -1.68
C THR A 25 -8.48 12.29 -1.16
N THR A 26 -8.68 12.36 0.17
CA THR A 26 -9.70 13.23 0.77
C THR A 26 -9.43 14.71 0.52
N TYR A 27 -8.17 15.14 0.61
CA TYR A 27 -7.79 16.50 0.28
C TYR A 27 -8.08 16.85 -1.19
N ALA A 28 -7.71 15.96 -2.13
CA ALA A 28 -7.97 16.15 -3.55
C ALA A 28 -9.49 16.15 -3.88
N LEU A 29 -10.27 15.30 -3.20
CA LEU A 29 -11.72 15.23 -3.37
C LEU A 29 -12.42 16.52 -2.93
N ASN A 30 -11.90 17.17 -1.90
CA ASN A 30 -12.40 18.46 -1.39
C ASN A 30 -11.91 19.66 -2.22
N GLY A 31 -11.42 19.44 -3.44
CA GLY A 31 -10.98 20.50 -4.35
C GLY A 31 -9.56 21.00 -4.12
N GLY A 32 -8.81 20.39 -3.20
CA GLY A 32 -7.42 20.74 -2.96
C GLY A 32 -6.50 20.27 -4.08
N ASP A 33 -5.46 21.05 -4.36
CA ASP A 33 -4.45 20.73 -5.37
C ASP A 33 -3.08 20.37 -4.76
N LYS A 34 -2.19 19.77 -5.56
CA LYS A 34 -0.90 19.29 -5.04
C LYS A 34 -0.04 20.43 -4.47
N ALA A 35 -0.15 21.65 -5.01
CA ALA A 35 0.64 22.79 -4.59
C ALA A 35 0.16 23.38 -3.25
N GLY A 36 -1.16 23.42 -3.03
CA GLY A 36 -1.80 23.95 -1.83
C GLY A 36 -1.75 23.04 -0.60
N ASN A 37 -1.41 21.75 -0.76
CA ASN A 37 -1.32 20.84 0.38
C ASN A 37 -0.05 21.11 1.21
N VAL A 38 -0.20 21.84 2.33
CA VAL A 38 0.88 22.20 3.26
C VAL A 38 1.62 20.98 3.82
N PHE A 39 0.95 19.83 3.97
CA PHE A 39 1.54 18.60 4.49
C PHE A 39 1.92 17.59 3.39
N ARG A 40 1.97 18.01 2.11
CA ARG A 40 2.29 17.12 0.97
C ARG A 40 3.60 16.35 1.13
N LYS A 41 4.62 16.97 1.74
CA LYS A 41 5.92 16.33 1.97
C LYS A 41 5.82 15.23 3.01
N GLY A 42 5.10 15.49 4.12
CA GLY A 42 4.85 14.49 5.16
C GLY A 42 4.11 13.29 4.59
N LEU A 43 3.02 13.52 3.85
CA LEU A 43 2.28 12.46 3.16
C LEU A 43 3.17 11.66 2.20
N GLY A 44 3.98 12.34 1.39
CA GLY A 44 4.90 11.68 0.46
C GLY A 44 5.95 10.81 1.17
N ILE A 45 6.56 11.30 2.24
CA ILE A 45 7.56 10.56 3.04
C ILE A 45 6.90 9.35 3.70
N THR A 46 5.76 9.53 4.36
CA THR A 46 5.02 8.44 5.00
C THR A 46 4.66 7.36 3.98
N HIS A 47 4.19 7.75 2.79
CA HIS A 47 3.87 6.80 1.73
C HIS A 47 5.10 6.06 1.21
N GLY A 48 6.18 6.79 0.89
CA GLY A 48 7.42 6.21 0.37
C GLY A 48 8.08 5.24 1.35
N ILE A 49 8.21 5.63 2.62
CA ILE A 49 8.74 4.74 3.67
C ILE A 49 7.80 3.54 3.85
N GLY A 50 6.49 3.76 3.87
CA GLY A 50 5.50 2.68 3.96
C GLY A 50 5.69 1.63 2.86
N LEU A 51 5.87 2.06 1.61
CA LEU A 51 6.14 1.15 0.47
C LEU A 51 7.40 0.31 0.67
N VAL A 52 8.50 0.93 1.13
CA VAL A 52 9.76 0.23 1.39
C VAL A 52 9.59 -0.78 2.52
N LEU A 53 8.94 -0.40 3.63
CA LEU A 53 8.69 -1.30 4.76
C LEU A 53 7.82 -2.49 4.37
N VAL A 54 6.75 -2.26 3.59
CA VAL A 54 5.90 -3.34 3.07
C VAL A 54 6.71 -4.29 2.21
N LEU A 55 7.56 -3.80 1.31
CA LEU A 55 8.36 -4.63 0.43
C LEU A 55 9.37 -5.47 1.23
N VAL A 56 10.24 -4.82 2.00
CA VAL A 56 11.32 -5.50 2.74
C VAL A 56 10.77 -6.48 3.77
N ALA A 57 9.78 -6.07 4.56
CA ALA A 57 9.19 -6.94 5.56
C ALA A 57 8.31 -8.03 4.92
N GLY A 58 7.70 -7.76 3.76
CA GLY A 58 6.93 -8.73 2.99
C GLY A 58 7.79 -9.89 2.51
N PHE A 59 8.95 -9.60 1.90
CA PHE A 59 9.92 -10.62 1.53
C PHE A 59 10.55 -11.30 2.75
N GLY A 60 10.77 -10.56 3.84
CA GLY A 60 11.17 -11.15 5.12
C GLY A 60 10.15 -12.18 5.63
N LEU A 61 8.85 -11.90 5.53
CA LEU A 61 7.78 -12.85 5.87
C LEU A 61 7.81 -14.09 4.98
N LEU A 62 7.98 -13.93 3.66
CA LEU A 62 8.10 -15.05 2.71
C LEU A 62 9.22 -16.00 3.09
N ALA A 63 10.40 -15.46 3.41
CA ALA A 63 11.55 -16.26 3.84
C ALA A 63 11.25 -17.05 5.14
N ARG A 64 10.44 -16.51 6.05
CA ARG A 64 10.09 -17.20 7.32
C ARG A 64 9.02 -18.27 7.17
N ILE A 65 8.23 -18.24 6.09
CA ILE A 65 7.28 -19.30 5.76
C ILE A 65 7.81 -20.26 4.70
N GLY A 66 9.11 -20.18 4.36
CA GLY A 66 9.76 -21.11 3.44
C GLY A 66 9.39 -20.94 1.98
N VAL A 67 8.84 -19.78 1.57
CA VAL A 67 8.53 -19.51 0.16
C VAL A 67 9.81 -19.11 -0.57
N SER A 68 10.22 -19.93 -1.53
CA SER A 68 11.35 -19.71 -2.44
C SER A 68 10.87 -19.50 -3.88
N TRP A 69 11.81 -19.21 -4.79
CA TRP A 69 11.52 -19.13 -6.22
C TRP A 69 11.40 -20.54 -6.83
N PRO A 70 10.47 -20.78 -7.79
CA PRO A 70 9.45 -19.86 -8.31
C PRO A 70 8.35 -19.57 -7.28
N TRP A 71 7.86 -18.33 -7.25
CA TRP A 71 6.85 -17.95 -6.26
C TRP A 71 5.47 -18.53 -6.61
N PRO A 72 4.64 -18.87 -5.61
CA PRO A 72 3.23 -19.18 -5.84
C PRO A 72 2.48 -17.94 -6.36
N GLY A 73 1.39 -18.15 -7.09
CA GLY A 73 0.71 -17.08 -7.82
C GLY A 73 0.21 -15.94 -6.91
N TRP A 74 -0.21 -16.25 -5.67
CA TRP A 74 -0.66 -15.25 -4.71
C TRP A 74 0.42 -14.21 -4.37
N VAL A 75 1.71 -14.58 -4.44
CA VAL A 75 2.83 -13.66 -4.18
C VAL A 75 2.94 -12.64 -5.31
N TYR A 76 2.90 -13.09 -6.57
CA TYR A 76 2.97 -12.19 -7.73
C TYR A 76 1.84 -11.16 -7.69
N ILE A 77 0.61 -11.60 -7.36
CA ILE A 77 -0.54 -10.68 -7.27
C ILE A 77 -0.34 -9.67 -6.14
N LYS A 78 0.21 -10.07 -4.98
CA LYS A 78 0.51 -9.10 -3.90
C LYS A 78 1.56 -8.07 -4.32
N VAL A 79 2.57 -8.46 -5.09
CA VAL A 79 3.57 -7.52 -5.64
C VAL A 79 2.91 -6.55 -6.62
N ILE A 80 2.00 -7.02 -7.48
CA ILE A 80 1.22 -6.18 -8.39
C ILE A 80 0.35 -5.19 -7.59
N ILE A 81 -0.36 -5.65 -6.56
CA ILE A 81 -1.17 -4.77 -5.70
C ILE A 81 -0.28 -3.71 -5.03
N TRP A 82 0.89 -4.10 -4.53
CA TRP A 82 1.86 -3.15 -3.96
C TRP A 82 2.33 -2.10 -4.98
N LEU A 83 2.60 -2.49 -6.23
CA LEU A 83 2.94 -1.54 -7.31
C LEU A 83 1.79 -0.57 -7.60
N ILE A 84 0.54 -1.06 -7.63
CA ILE A 84 -0.64 -0.21 -7.81
C ILE A 84 -0.72 0.81 -6.67
N PHE A 85 -0.54 0.39 -5.42
CA PHE A 85 -0.49 1.30 -4.27
C PHE A 85 0.61 2.36 -4.39
N GLY A 86 1.78 2.03 -4.95
CA GLY A 86 2.84 3.00 -5.19
C GLY A 86 2.48 4.08 -6.21
N GLY A 87 1.69 3.73 -7.23
CA GLY A 87 1.23 4.67 -8.26
C GLY A 87 0.01 5.52 -7.85
N LEU A 88 -0.81 5.04 -6.91
CA LEU A 88 -2.09 5.68 -6.56
C LEU A 88 -1.95 7.13 -6.08
N SER A 89 -0.85 7.46 -5.39
CA SER A 89 -0.62 8.83 -4.90
C SER A 89 -0.52 9.86 -6.04
N ALA A 90 0.02 9.48 -7.20
CA ALA A 90 0.09 10.34 -8.36
C ALA A 90 -1.26 10.48 -9.06
N VAL A 91 -2.08 9.43 -9.06
CA VAL A 91 -3.41 9.41 -9.67
C VAL A 91 -4.40 10.27 -8.87
N ALA A 92 -4.36 10.20 -7.54
CA ALA A 92 -5.28 10.92 -6.66
C ALA A 92 -5.29 12.45 -6.92
N TYR A 93 -4.11 13.08 -7.01
CA TYR A 93 -4.02 14.50 -7.32
C TYR A 93 -4.43 14.85 -8.77
N ARG A 94 -4.29 13.93 -9.72
CA ARG A 94 -4.69 14.17 -11.12
C ARG A 94 -6.20 14.09 -11.31
N MET A 95 -6.87 13.23 -10.56
CA MET A 95 -8.33 13.07 -10.65
C MET A 95 -9.09 14.15 -9.89
N GLY A 96 -8.50 14.74 -8.84
CA GLY A 96 -9.14 15.78 -8.04
C GLY A 96 -10.51 15.31 -7.50
N SER A 97 -11.54 16.15 -7.68
CA SER A 97 -12.92 15.87 -7.25
C SER A 97 -13.58 14.67 -7.94
N LYS A 98 -13.06 14.22 -9.10
CA LYS A 98 -13.56 13.04 -9.82
C LYS A 98 -13.01 11.72 -9.27
N GLY A 99 -12.09 11.77 -8.30
CA GLY A 99 -11.37 10.62 -7.76
C GLY A 99 -12.14 9.76 -6.76
N GLN A 100 -13.46 9.90 -6.61
CA GLN A 100 -14.21 9.26 -5.51
C GLN A 100 -14.06 7.73 -5.53
N GLY A 101 -13.97 7.14 -6.72
CA GLY A 101 -13.72 5.70 -6.90
C GLY A 101 -12.41 5.21 -6.29
N LEU A 102 -11.39 6.07 -6.16
CA LEU A 102 -10.09 5.69 -5.59
C LEU A 102 -10.22 5.23 -4.13
N TRP A 103 -11.15 5.81 -3.38
CA TRP A 103 -11.42 5.40 -2.01
C TRP A 103 -11.82 3.92 -1.92
N TYR A 104 -12.79 3.52 -2.73
CA TYR A 104 -13.27 2.15 -2.79
C TYR A 104 -12.22 1.20 -3.39
N VAL A 105 -11.49 1.64 -4.41
CA VAL A 105 -10.38 0.87 -4.99
C VAL A 105 -9.34 0.53 -3.92
N MET A 106 -8.95 1.48 -3.06
CA MET A 106 -8.00 1.20 -1.97
C MET A 106 -8.53 0.15 -0.99
N ILE A 107 -9.82 0.19 -0.64
CA ILE A 107 -10.45 -0.81 0.24
C ILE A 107 -10.43 -2.19 -0.43
N VAL A 108 -10.83 -2.28 -1.70
CA VAL A 108 -10.87 -3.54 -2.45
C VAL A 108 -9.48 -4.14 -2.59
N LEU A 109 -8.48 -3.33 -2.97
CA LEU A 109 -7.09 -3.78 -3.11
C LEU A 109 -6.48 -4.20 -1.77
N GLY A 110 -6.73 -3.44 -0.70
CA GLY A 110 -6.28 -3.77 0.65
C GLY A 110 -6.91 -5.08 1.15
N GLY A 111 -8.22 -5.25 0.95
CA GLY A 111 -8.95 -6.46 1.28
C GLY A 111 -8.47 -7.68 0.50
N LEU A 112 -8.25 -7.54 -0.80
CA LEU A 112 -7.71 -8.60 -1.65
C LEU A 112 -6.28 -9.00 -1.23
N ALA A 113 -5.41 -8.03 -0.93
CA ALA A 113 -4.07 -8.30 -0.43
C ALA A 113 -4.10 -9.03 0.92
N ALA A 114 -5.03 -8.68 1.81
CA ALA A 114 -5.25 -9.37 3.07
C ALA A 114 -5.76 -10.80 2.87
N TYR A 115 -6.76 -11.00 2.01
CA TYR A 115 -7.29 -12.32 1.63
C TYR A 115 -6.16 -13.23 1.11
N LEU A 116 -5.36 -12.75 0.15
CA LEU A 116 -4.23 -13.51 -0.39
C LEU A 116 -3.19 -13.85 0.69
N ALA A 117 -2.91 -12.92 1.60
CA ALA A 117 -1.98 -13.14 2.70
C ALA A 117 -2.47 -14.20 3.69
N VAL A 118 -3.78 -14.28 3.94
CA VAL A 118 -4.38 -15.24 4.87
C VAL A 118 -4.48 -16.61 4.21
N TYR A 119 -5.17 -16.70 3.08
CA TYR A 119 -5.56 -17.98 2.48
C TYR A 119 -4.53 -18.59 1.56
N LYS A 120 -3.64 -17.79 0.93
CA LYS A 120 -2.57 -18.26 0.03
C LYS A 120 -3.05 -19.31 -1.00
N PRO A 121 -4.12 -19.04 -1.77
CA PRO A 121 -4.90 -20.07 -2.46
C PRO A 121 -4.22 -20.76 -3.66
N PHE A 122 -3.10 -20.24 -4.20
CA PHE A 122 -2.40 -20.77 -5.37
C PHE A 122 -0.97 -20.21 -5.51
#